data_AF-A0A661EMG2-F1
#
_entry.id   AF-A0A661EMG2-F1
#
_cell.length_a   1.000
_cell.length_b   1.000
_cell.length_c   1.000
_cell.angle_alpha   90.00
_cell.angle_beta   90.00
_cell.angle_gamma   90.00
#
_symmetry.space_group_name_H-M   'P 1'
#
loop_
_entity.id
_entity.type
_entity.pdbx_description
1 polymer ?
#
loop_
_entity_poly.entity_id
_entity_poly.type
_entity_poly.pdbx_seq_one_letter_code
_entity_poly.pdbx_strand_id
1 'polypeptide(L)'
;WFSGYAAGVVTTAWVGFDKPRSLGKRETGARAALPIWIEYMEQALAGLPEQPLKQPADVVSARIRADTGQLAGADEEQAIFEYFKVSDLEKLRSIETYQPEGESDRAEIF
;
A
#
# COMPACT_ATOMS: atom_id res chain seq x y z
N TRP A 1 -12.14 4.51 -14.81
CA TRP A 1 -10.83 5.17 -14.72
C TRP A 1 -9.77 4.15 -14.39
N PHE A 2 -8.54 4.37 -14.85
CA PHE A 2 -7.33 3.73 -14.37
C PHE A 2 -6.19 4.75 -14.44
N SER A 3 -5.35 4.84 -13.41
CA SER A 3 -4.20 5.74 -13.36
C SER A 3 -2.99 4.97 -12.87
N GLY A 4 -1.85 5.16 -13.52
CA GLY A 4 -0.62 4.47 -13.20
C GLY A 4 0.59 5.18 -13.80
N TYR A 5 1.78 4.72 -13.43
CA TYR A 5 3.04 5.30 -13.88
C TYR A 5 4.12 4.23 -14.06
N ALA A 6 5.08 4.50 -14.94
CA ALA A 6 6.29 3.70 -15.12
C ALA A 6 7.34 4.52 -15.89
N ALA A 7 8.63 4.32 -15.59
CA ALA A 7 9.77 4.91 -16.28
C ALA A 7 9.66 6.43 -16.60
N GLY A 8 9.10 7.21 -15.66
CA GLY A 8 8.92 8.66 -15.81
C GLY A 8 7.67 9.10 -16.57
N VAL A 9 6.81 8.17 -16.99
CA VAL A 9 5.54 8.43 -17.68
C VAL A 9 4.38 8.20 -16.71
N VAL A 10 3.44 9.15 -16.68
CA VAL A 10 2.18 9.05 -15.93
C VAL A 10 1.03 9.06 -16.93
N THR A 11 0.11 8.11 -16.79
CA THR A 11 -1.03 7.97 -17.70
C THR A 11 -2.31 7.73 -16.92
N THR A 12 -3.38 8.40 -17.34
CA THR A 12 -4.75 8.20 -16.85
C THR A 12 -5.66 7.88 -18.01
N ALA A 13 -6.39 6.77 -17.93
CA ALA A 13 -7.41 6.37 -18.87
C ALA A 13 -8.81 6.47 -18.25
N TRP A 14 -9.76 6.98 -19.03
CA TRP A 14 -11.17 7.02 -18.66
C TRP A 14 -12.05 6.52 -19.79
N VAL A 15 -13.14 5.89 -19.38
CA VAL A 15 -14.23 5.49 -20.27
C VAL A 15 -15.53 5.84 -19.58
N GLY A 16 -16.45 6.41 -20.34
CA GLY A 16 -17.79 6.75 -19.91
C GLY A 16 -18.59 7.36 -21.04
N PHE A 17 -19.76 7.88 -20.69
CA PHE A 17 -20.63 8.58 -21.62
C PHE A 17 -20.66 10.06 -21.24
N ASP A 18 -20.79 10.93 -22.24
CA ASP A 18 -20.88 12.38 -22.03
C ASP A 18 -22.05 12.75 -21.11
N LYS A 19 -23.18 12.04 -21.25
CA LYS A 19 -24.27 12.06 -20.29
C LYS A 19 -24.13 10.86 -19.35
N PRO A 20 -23.97 11.07 -18.03
CA PRO A 20 -23.74 9.99 -17.08
C PRO A 20 -24.80 8.90 -17.16
N ARG A 21 -24.36 7.68 -17.45
CA ARG A 21 -25.18 6.46 -17.42
C ARG A 21 -24.29 5.27 -17.11
N SER A 22 -24.90 4.19 -16.65
CA SER A 22 -24.18 2.94 -16.37
C SER A 22 -23.50 2.39 -17.62
N LEU A 23 -22.24 1.98 -17.50
CA LEU A 23 -21.52 1.20 -18.52
C LEU A 23 -21.97 -0.27 -18.57
N GLY A 24 -22.72 -0.72 -17.57
CA GLY A 24 -23.15 -2.10 -17.41
C GLY A 24 -22.68 -2.69 -16.08
N LYS A 25 -23.40 -3.69 -15.56
CA LYS A 25 -23.19 -4.27 -14.22
C LYS A 25 -21.77 -4.81 -13.98
N ARG A 26 -21.05 -5.19 -15.03
CA ARG A 26 -19.71 -5.77 -14.94
C ARG A 26 -18.60 -4.80 -15.34
N GLU A 27 -18.93 -3.59 -15.77
CA GLU A 27 -17.94 -2.65 -16.27
C GLU A 27 -17.34 -1.85 -15.11
N THR A 28 -16.11 -2.21 -14.75
CA THR A 28 -15.30 -1.57 -13.70
C THR A 28 -14.10 -0.86 -14.32
N GLY A 29 -13.36 -0.08 -13.54
CA GLY A 29 -12.10 0.52 -13.99
C GLY A 29 -11.10 -0.53 -14.52
N ALA A 30 -10.96 -1.65 -13.82
CA ALA A 30 -10.07 -2.75 -14.20
C ALA A 30 -10.49 -3.47 -15.49
N ARG A 31 -11.78 -3.46 -15.84
CA ARG A 31 -12.28 -4.10 -17.07
C ARG A 31 -12.38 -3.15 -18.25
N ALA A 32 -12.84 -1.92 -18.01
CA ALA A 32 -13.13 -0.97 -19.08
C ALA A 32 -11.98 0.01 -19.37
N ALA A 33 -11.24 0.46 -18.35
CA ALA A 33 -10.24 1.52 -18.50
C ALA A 33 -8.79 1.00 -18.47
N LEU A 34 -8.50 -0.03 -17.66
CA LEU A 34 -7.17 -0.62 -17.56
C LEU A 34 -6.64 -1.17 -18.90
N PRO A 35 -7.43 -1.87 -19.75
CA PRO A 35 -6.90 -2.35 -21.03
C PRO A 35 -6.41 -1.23 -21.96
N ILE A 36 -7.10 -0.08 -21.97
CA ILE A 36 -6.68 1.11 -22.73
C ILE A 36 -5.35 1.65 -22.20
N TRP A 37 -5.19 1.68 -20.87
CA TRP A 37 -3.94 2.09 -20.24
C TRP A 37 -2.78 1.13 -20.58
N ILE A 38 -3.04 -0.18 -20.55
CA ILE A 38 -2.03 -1.21 -20.89
C ILE A 38 -1.59 -1.03 -22.35
N GLU A 39 -2.52 -0.98 -23.29
CA GLU A 39 -2.21 -0.83 -24.72
C GLU A 39 -1.36 0.42 -25.00
N TYR A 40 -1.71 1.55 -24.38
CA TYR A 40 -0.92 2.77 -24.50
C TYR A 40 0.47 2.63 -23.88
N MET A 41 0.56 2.09 -22.65
CA MET A 41 1.82 2.01 -21.92
C MET A 41 2.78 0.97 -22.52
N GLU A 42 2.28 -0.10 -23.14
CA GLU A 42 3.12 -1.04 -23.90
C GLU A 42 3.91 -0.33 -25.01
N GLN A 43 3.28 0.61 -25.71
CA GLN A 43 3.93 1.40 -26.75
C GLN A 43 4.77 2.53 -26.17
N ALA A 44 4.24 3.26 -25.17
CA ALA A 44 4.91 4.41 -24.57
C ALA A 44 6.20 4.03 -23.83
N LEU A 45 6.28 2.81 -23.30
CA LEU A 45 7.44 2.29 -22.60
C LEU A 45 8.38 1.47 -23.49
N ALA A 46 8.03 1.24 -24.76
CA ALA A 46 8.83 0.43 -25.66
C ALA A 46 10.25 0.99 -25.82
N GLY A 47 11.25 0.18 -25.43
CA GLY A 47 12.67 0.55 -25.50
C GLY A 47 13.17 1.43 -24.33
N LEU A 48 12.32 1.80 -23.38
CA LEU A 48 12.79 2.44 -22.14
C LEU A 48 13.38 1.39 -21.19
N PRO A 49 14.52 1.67 -20.54
CA PRO A 49 15.04 0.79 -19.51
C PRO A 49 14.11 0.79 -18.29
N GLU A 50 14.05 -0.34 -17.59
CA GLU A 50 13.38 -0.39 -16.29
C GLU A 50 14.03 0.61 -15.32
N GLN A 51 13.18 1.37 -14.61
CA GLN A 51 13.61 2.35 -13.62
C GLN A 51 13.08 1.92 -12.24
N PRO A 52 13.81 1.06 -11.50
CA PRO A 52 13.39 0.66 -10.17
C PRO A 52 13.35 1.88 -9.24
N LEU A 53 12.34 1.93 -8.38
CA LEU A 53 12.24 2.98 -7.37
C LEU A 53 13.39 2.84 -6.38
N LYS A 54 14.14 3.93 -6.18
CA LYS A 54 15.17 3.99 -5.14
C LYS A 54 14.48 4.19 -3.80
N GLN A 55 14.74 3.28 -2.87
CA GLN A 55 14.26 3.42 -1.50
C GLN A 55 14.79 4.73 -0.88
N PRO A 56 13.91 5.62 -0.40
CA PRO A 56 14.33 6.81 0.34
C PRO A 56 15.05 6.47 1.64
N ALA A 57 15.94 7.35 2.11
CA ALA A 57 16.73 7.12 3.32
C ALA A 57 15.88 7.02 4.61
N ASP A 58 14.68 7.61 4.60
CA ASP A 58 13.72 7.58 5.70
C ASP A 58 12.70 6.43 5.59
N VAL A 59 12.89 5.50 4.66
CA VAL A 59 12.09 4.28 4.51
C VAL A 59 12.93 3.07 4.88
N VAL A 60 12.36 2.14 5.63
CA VAL A 60 12.99 0.89 6.07
C VAL A 60 12.02 -0.28 5.89
N SER A 61 12.55 -1.50 5.71
CA SER A 61 11.76 -2.72 5.69
C SER A 61 11.74 -3.37 7.07
N ALA A 62 10.56 -3.79 7.54
CA ALA A 62 10.40 -4.55 8.78
C ALA A 62 9.54 -5.80 8.55
N ARG A 63 9.71 -6.82 9.40
CA ARG A 63 8.84 -8.00 9.40
C ARG A 63 7.56 -7.68 10.17
N ILE A 64 6.42 -7.95 9.55
CA ILE A 64 5.10 -7.85 10.18
C ILE A 64 4.32 -9.13 10.02
N ARG A 65 3.34 -9.31 10.90
CA ARG A 65 2.30 -10.30 10.73
C ARG A 65 1.31 -9.85 9.66
N ALA A 66 1.05 -10.70 8.66
CA ALA A 66 0.16 -10.36 7.55
C ALA A 66 -1.31 -10.21 7.97
N ASP A 67 -1.73 -10.82 9.08
CA ASP A 67 -3.10 -10.79 9.59
C ASP A 67 -3.40 -9.56 10.46
N THR A 68 -2.43 -9.12 11.28
CA THR A 68 -2.61 -8.01 12.23
C THR A 68 -1.90 -6.71 11.83
N GLY A 69 -0.87 -6.78 10.99
CA GLY A 69 -0.01 -5.63 10.67
C GLY A 69 0.96 -5.23 11.79
N GLN A 70 1.02 -5.98 12.91
CA GLN A 70 1.96 -5.74 14.01
C GLN A 70 3.36 -6.25 13.68
N LEU A 71 4.38 -5.82 14.42
CA LEU A 71 5.74 -6.32 14.18
C LEU A 71 5.79 -7.79 14.54
N ALA A 72 6.42 -8.57 13.66
CA ALA A 72 6.60 -9.98 13.89
C ALA A 72 7.85 -10.20 14.74
N GLY A 73 7.75 -11.09 15.73
CA GLY A 73 8.90 -11.59 16.47
C GLY A 73 9.90 -12.31 15.55
N ALA A 74 11.13 -12.50 16.01
CA ALA A 74 12.19 -13.13 15.22
C ALA A 74 11.80 -14.52 14.69
N ASP A 75 11.06 -15.27 15.50
CA ASP A 75 10.73 -16.68 15.27
C ASP A 75 9.33 -16.90 14.67
N GLU A 76 8.60 -15.84 14.31
CA GLU A 76 7.27 -15.98 13.71
C GLU A 76 7.35 -16.38 12.23
N GLU A 77 6.88 -17.58 11.91
CA GLU A 77 6.98 -18.16 10.55
C GLU A 77 6.13 -17.45 9.49
N GLN A 78 4.99 -16.86 9.87
CA GLN A 78 4.04 -16.22 8.93
C GLN A 78 4.27 -14.72 8.74
N ALA A 79 5.51 -14.27 8.95
CA ALA A 79 5.89 -12.89 8.77
C ALA A 79 6.13 -12.52 7.30
N ILE A 80 5.68 -11.34 6.89
CA ILE A 80 6.00 -10.72 5.60
C ILE A 80 6.87 -9.48 5.81
N PHE A 81 7.64 -9.09 4.80
CA PHE A 81 8.33 -7.79 4.81
C PHE A 81 7.41 -6.70 4.28
N GLU A 82 7.39 -5.57 4.99
CA GLU A 82 6.68 -4.37 4.58
C GLU A 82 7.55 -3.12 4.80
N TYR A 83 7.28 -2.07 4.02
CA TYR A 83 8.02 -0.81 4.08
C TYR A 83 7.34 0.21 5.00
N PHE A 84 8.14 0.85 5.86
CA PHE A 84 7.69 1.87 6.79
C PHE A 84 8.57 3.10 6.68
N LYS A 85 7.99 4.28 6.92
CA LYS A 85 8.80 5.42 7.33
C LYS A 85 9.44 5.11 8.68
N VAL A 86 10.71 5.50 8.87
CA VAL A 86 11.45 5.28 10.12
C VAL A 86 10.64 5.79 11.32
N SER A 87 10.07 6.99 11.22
CA SER A 87 9.26 7.61 12.28
C SER A 87 8.01 6.82 12.66
N ASP A 88 7.44 6.04 11.74
CA ASP A 88 6.24 5.25 12.01
C ASP A 88 6.61 3.88 12.59
N LEU A 89 7.74 3.31 12.17
CA LEU A 89 8.28 2.09 12.77
C LEU A 89 8.68 2.31 14.24
N GLU A 90 9.25 3.46 14.57
CA GLU A 90 9.58 3.81 15.96
C GLU A 90 8.33 3.89 16.85
N LYS A 91 7.22 4.44 16.33
CA LYS A 91 5.93 4.46 17.04
C LYS A 91 5.41 3.04 17.29
N LEU A 92 5.46 2.17 16.28
CA LEU A 92 5.03 0.77 16.42
C LEU A 92 5.81 0.04 17.51
N ARG A 93 7.14 0.21 17.54
CA ARG A 93 7.99 -0.35 18.60
C ARG A 93 7.66 0.22 19.98
N SER A 94 7.38 1.50 20.08
CA SER A 94 7.01 2.13 21.35
C SER A 94 5.66 1.64 21.89
N ILE A 95 4.71 1.30 21.00
CA ILE A 95 3.42 0.71 21.38
C ILE A 95 3.61 -0.72 21.88
N GLU A 96 4.46 -1.52 21.26
CA GLU A 96 4.77 -2.88 21.75
C GLU A 96 5.55 -2.86 23.08
N THR A 97 6.39 -1.86 23.27
CA THR A 97 7.17 -1.70 24.51
C THR A 97 6.34 -1.06 25.63
N TYR A 98 5.18 -0.46 25.31
CA TYR A 98 4.27 0.11 26.31
C TYR A 98 3.62 -1.01 27.13
N GLN A 99 4.21 -1.29 28.30
CA GLN A 99 3.51 -1.89 29.42
C GLN A 99 2.73 -0.78 30.13
N PRO A 100 1.40 -0.89 30.31
CA PRO A 100 0.68 0.09 31.13
C PRO A 100 1.26 0.06 32.54
N GLU A 101 1.77 1.20 33.00
CA GLU A 101 2.15 1.36 34.41
C GLU A 101 0.90 1.14 35.28
N GLY A 102 0.93 0.07 36.07
CA GLY A 102 0.18 -0.03 37.32
C GLY A 102 -1.34 0.10 37.24
N GLU A 103 -2.03 -0.88 36.65
CA GLU A 103 -3.41 -1.17 37.04
C GLU A 103 -3.42 -1.98 38.36
N SER A 104 -2.96 -1.34 39.46
CA SER A 104 -2.94 -1.95 40.80
C SER A 104 -3.90 -1.27 41.78
N ASP A 105 -4.42 -0.06 41.50
CA ASP A 105 -5.16 0.72 42.50
C ASP A 105 -6.56 1.13 42.01
N ARG A 106 -7.39 0.17 41.56
CA ARG A 106 -8.86 0.32 41.53
C ARG A 106 -9.59 -1.01 41.77
N ALA A 107 -9.26 -1.66 42.88
CA ALA A 107 -10.27 -2.40 43.63
C ALA A 107 -10.67 -1.50 44.81
N GLU A 108 -11.98 -1.41 45.07
CA GLU A 108 -12.65 -0.50 46.01
C GLU A 108 -12.86 0.93 45.49
N ILE A 109 -14.03 1.17 44.92
CA ILE A 109 -15.04 2.11 45.44
C ILE A 109 -16.34 1.86 44.62
N PHE A 110 -17.34 1.30 45.32
CA PHE A 110 -18.73 0.95 44.96
C PHE A 110 -18.97 -0.25 44.04
#